data_AF-A0A952TGI3-F1
#
_entry.id   AF-A0A952TGI3-F1
#
_cell.length_a   1.000
_cell.length_b   1.000
_cell.length_c   1.000
_cell.angle_alpha   90.00
_cell.angle_beta   90.00
_cell.angle_gamma   90.00
#
_symmetry.space_group_name_H-M   'P 1'
#
loop_
_entity.id
_entity.type
_entity.pdbx_description
1 polymer ?
#
loop_
_entity_poly.entity_id
_entity_poly.type
_entity_poly.pdbx_seq_one_letter_code
_entity_poly.pdbx_strand_id
1 'polypeptide(L)'
;MKHYDRLAEERGGFGGWRPRLLELSPRWQWYSRLIFFKEIPKDPFPQIHFIDDHDGRARRLVDSCLRPFSDVGMDELLKFLLNRFGYSECRDLPPLIKKHHVEHWEATFDVATAISLDRDVFGDAYSDCMGKGLRSGTGYFPTPISVCRLIADMTLTQADLFSTVHDPCVGSGRMLLPASNRSLFLSGMDVNPVCIRMTLVNGFLFAPQIVIPPPAELRPQKSRKVVIPRNTLMRLSAELEEVGHGSTTRRFQSAH
;
A
#
# COMPACT_ATOMS: atom_id res chain seq x y z
N MET A 1 2.80 24.83 -13.77
CA MET A 1 2.39 24.18 -15.03
C MET A 1 3.59 23.79 -15.90
N LYS A 2 4.51 24.70 -16.28
CA LYS A 2 5.64 24.44 -17.22
C LYS A 2 6.75 23.44 -16.81
N HIS A 3 6.76 22.93 -15.57
CA HIS A 3 7.86 22.08 -15.06
C HIS A 3 7.54 20.58 -15.12
N TYR A 4 6.27 20.22 -15.24
CA TYR A 4 5.81 18.82 -15.25
C TYR A 4 5.97 18.16 -16.63
N ASP A 5 5.90 18.96 -17.69
CA ASP A 5 6.04 18.49 -19.08
C ASP A 5 7.42 17.86 -19.33
N ARG A 6 8.47 18.33 -18.64
CA ARG A 6 9.85 17.81 -18.79
C ARG A 6 10.06 16.45 -18.11
N LEU A 7 9.52 16.26 -16.90
CA LEU A 7 9.44 14.92 -16.29
C LEU A 7 8.54 13.99 -17.12
N ALA A 8 7.68 14.57 -17.96
CA ALA A 8 6.78 13.84 -18.82
C ALA A 8 7.37 13.25 -20.09
N GLU A 9 8.32 13.97 -20.67
CA GLU A 9 9.07 13.53 -21.84
C GLU A 9 10.16 12.51 -21.47
N GLU A 10 10.85 12.68 -20.33
CA GLU A 10 12.02 11.85 -19.97
C GLU A 10 11.69 10.39 -19.58
N ARG A 11 10.43 10.07 -19.24
CA ARG A 11 10.02 8.71 -18.82
C ARG A 11 9.02 8.01 -19.76
N GLY A 12 8.80 8.57 -20.94
CA GLY A 12 8.11 7.90 -22.05
C GLY A 12 6.58 7.88 -21.94
N GLY A 13 5.97 9.06 -22.00
CA GLY A 13 4.54 9.23 -22.30
C GLY A 13 3.63 9.15 -21.07
N PHE A 14 2.71 10.12 -20.96
CA PHE A 14 1.79 10.23 -19.82
C PHE A 14 0.44 9.64 -20.20
N GLY A 15 -0.03 8.65 -19.45
CA GLY A 15 -1.45 8.32 -19.44
C GLY A 15 -2.26 9.51 -18.91
N GLY A 16 -3.47 9.72 -19.45
CA GLY A 16 -4.27 10.94 -19.19
C GLY A 16 -4.66 11.21 -17.74
N TRP A 17 -4.46 10.26 -16.81
CA TRP A 17 -4.89 10.40 -15.40
C TRP A 17 -3.79 10.85 -14.45
N ARG A 18 -2.51 10.79 -14.84
CA ARG A 18 -1.41 11.22 -13.97
C ARG A 18 -1.46 12.73 -13.63
N PRO A 19 -1.83 13.64 -14.55
CA PRO A 19 -2.08 15.04 -14.18
C PRO A 19 -3.19 15.21 -13.14
N ARG A 20 -4.25 14.37 -13.21
CA ARG A 20 -5.34 14.39 -12.21
C ARG A 20 -4.84 13.97 -10.82
N LEU A 21 -3.88 13.06 -10.71
CA LEU A 21 -3.27 12.71 -9.41
C LEU A 21 -2.64 13.94 -8.73
N LEU A 22 -1.94 14.79 -9.50
CA LEU A 22 -1.35 16.02 -8.97
C LEU A 22 -2.41 17.04 -8.56
N GLU A 23 -3.52 17.11 -9.27
CA GLU A 23 -4.64 17.99 -8.92
C GLU A 23 -5.35 17.52 -7.63
N LEU A 24 -5.62 16.22 -7.54
CA LEU A 24 -6.50 15.64 -6.52
C LEU A 24 -5.79 15.23 -5.24
N SER A 25 -4.48 14.94 -5.28
CA SER A 25 -3.74 14.38 -4.14
C SER A 25 -2.68 15.34 -3.61
N PRO A 26 -2.85 15.89 -2.39
CA PRO A 26 -1.82 16.67 -1.71
C PRO A 26 -0.50 15.91 -1.57
N ARG A 27 -0.54 14.59 -1.42
CA ARG A 27 0.67 13.76 -1.37
C ARG A 27 1.42 13.77 -2.68
N TRP A 28 0.74 13.70 -3.83
CA TRP A 28 1.41 13.82 -5.12
C TRP A 28 2.01 15.21 -5.34
N GLN A 29 1.34 16.28 -4.89
CA GLN A 29 1.87 17.65 -4.96
C GLN A 29 3.10 17.85 -4.07
N TRP A 30 3.10 17.25 -2.88
CA TRP A 30 4.25 17.27 -1.98
C TRP A 30 5.40 16.43 -2.55
N TYR A 31 5.09 15.22 -2.99
CA TYR A 31 6.08 14.27 -3.47
C TYR A 31 6.73 14.67 -4.79
N SER A 32 5.98 15.33 -5.70
CA SER A 32 6.55 15.86 -6.93
C SER A 32 7.61 16.93 -6.66
N ARG A 33 7.41 17.79 -5.65
CA ARG A 33 8.42 18.75 -5.20
C ARG A 33 9.63 18.05 -4.62
N LEU A 34 9.44 17.01 -3.81
CA LEU A 34 10.54 16.19 -3.31
C LEU A 34 11.39 15.63 -4.45
N ILE A 35 10.75 15.02 -5.45
CA ILE A 35 11.45 14.41 -6.60
C ILE A 35 12.17 15.47 -7.43
N PHE A 36 11.53 16.61 -7.66
CA PHE A 36 12.06 17.67 -8.52
C PHE A 36 13.25 18.41 -7.88
N PHE A 37 13.12 18.79 -6.60
CA PHE A 37 14.17 19.51 -5.88
C PHE A 37 15.20 18.59 -5.24
N LYS A 38 14.94 17.29 -5.16
CA LYS A 38 15.75 16.30 -4.43
C LYS A 38 15.99 16.67 -2.97
N GLU A 39 15.02 17.37 -2.37
CA GLU A 39 15.05 17.86 -1.00
C GLU A 39 13.69 17.62 -0.36
N ILE A 40 13.64 17.47 0.96
CA ILE A 40 12.38 17.36 1.70
C ILE A 40 11.68 18.73 1.69
N PRO A 41 10.45 18.86 1.14
CA PRO A 41 9.67 20.08 1.26
C PRO A 41 9.51 20.51 2.73
N LYS A 42 9.53 21.82 2.97
CA LYS A 42 9.45 22.38 4.33
C LYS A 42 8.07 22.23 4.97
N ASP A 43 7.02 22.14 4.15
CA ASP A 43 5.68 21.88 4.62
C ASP A 43 5.51 20.41 5.06
N PRO A 44 4.64 20.13 6.05
CA PRO A 44 4.45 18.78 6.58
C PRO A 44 4.04 17.78 5.50
N PHE A 45 4.54 16.54 5.60
CA PHE A 45 4.10 15.46 4.72
C PHE A 45 2.60 15.16 4.93
N PRO A 46 1.76 15.23 3.88
CA PRO A 46 0.31 15.06 4.03
C PRO A 46 -0.06 13.68 4.57
N GLN A 47 -0.80 13.67 5.67
CA GLN A 47 -1.25 12.46 6.35
C GLN A 47 -2.59 11.98 5.78
N ILE A 48 -2.78 10.67 5.66
CA ILE A 48 -4.04 10.04 5.28
C ILE A 48 -4.54 9.20 6.45
N HIS A 49 -5.80 9.39 6.83
CA HIS A 49 -6.44 8.57 7.85
C HIS A 49 -7.08 7.35 7.20
N PHE A 50 -6.30 6.28 7.03
CA PHE A 50 -6.83 5.08 6.38
C PHE A 50 -7.93 4.41 7.21
N ILE A 51 -9.06 4.10 6.56
CA ILE A 51 -10.26 3.51 7.18
C ILE A 51 -10.66 2.19 6.52
N ASP A 52 -11.43 1.37 7.25
CA ASP A 52 -11.95 0.09 6.77
C ASP A 52 -13.11 0.30 5.78
N ASP A 53 -13.35 -0.66 4.88
CA ASP A 53 -14.44 -0.62 3.88
C ASP A 53 -15.80 -1.07 4.44
N HIS A 54 -16.23 -0.51 5.56
CA HIS A 54 -17.49 -0.91 6.20
C HIS A 54 -18.74 -0.65 5.34
N ASP A 55 -18.69 0.39 4.51
CA ASP A 55 -19.80 0.80 3.65
C ASP A 55 -19.74 0.15 2.25
N GLY A 56 -18.71 -0.64 1.94
CA GLY A 56 -18.52 -1.33 0.67
C GLY A 56 -18.32 -0.39 -0.53
N ARG A 57 -17.92 0.87 -0.33
CA ARG A 57 -17.75 1.84 -1.43
C ARG A 57 -16.60 1.47 -2.34
N ALA A 58 -15.47 1.03 -1.79
CA ALA A 58 -14.34 0.58 -2.59
C ALA A 58 -14.74 -0.63 -3.43
N ARG A 59 -15.38 -1.62 -2.78
CA ARG A 59 -15.91 -2.78 -3.49
C ARG A 59 -16.88 -2.42 -4.63
N ARG A 60 -17.84 -1.52 -4.39
CA ARG A 60 -18.80 -1.10 -5.44
C ARG A 60 -18.13 -0.42 -6.62
N LEU A 61 -17.08 0.38 -6.38
CA LEU A 61 -16.31 1.00 -7.47
C LEU A 61 -15.68 -0.09 -8.35
N VAL A 62 -15.00 -1.06 -7.74
CA VAL A 62 -14.36 -2.16 -8.48
C VAL A 62 -15.38 -3.07 -9.17
N ASP A 63 -16.45 -3.45 -8.47
CA ASP A 63 -17.53 -4.28 -9.00
C ASP A 63 -18.21 -3.63 -10.21
N SER A 64 -18.40 -2.31 -10.19
CA SER A 64 -19.01 -1.58 -11.32
C SER A 64 -18.13 -1.64 -12.58
N CYS A 65 -16.81 -1.70 -12.40
CA CYS A 65 -15.87 -1.89 -13.52
C CYS A 65 -15.90 -3.31 -14.08
N LEU A 66 -16.05 -4.34 -13.22
CA LEU A 66 -15.88 -5.73 -13.63
C LEU A 66 -17.19 -6.44 -14.00
N ARG A 67 -18.31 -6.13 -13.34
CA ARG A 67 -19.59 -6.83 -13.48
C ARG A 67 -20.07 -7.00 -14.93
N PRO A 68 -19.90 -6.03 -15.85
CA PRO A 68 -20.40 -6.18 -17.22
C PRO A 68 -19.65 -7.22 -18.06
N PHE A 69 -18.49 -7.70 -17.60
CA PHE A 69 -17.58 -8.53 -18.39
C PHE A 69 -17.36 -9.89 -17.76
N SER A 70 -17.22 -10.91 -18.62
CA SER A 70 -16.89 -12.28 -18.22
C SER A 70 -15.57 -12.77 -18.81
N ASP A 71 -15.03 -12.07 -19.82
CA ASP A 71 -13.78 -12.38 -20.51
C ASP A 71 -12.56 -11.64 -19.95
N VAL A 72 -12.76 -10.69 -19.03
CA VAL A 72 -11.71 -9.95 -18.32
C VAL A 72 -11.97 -9.94 -16.81
N GLY A 73 -10.91 -9.82 -16.01
CA GLY A 73 -11.02 -9.80 -14.55
C GLY A 73 -10.21 -8.68 -13.89
N MET A 74 -9.97 -8.86 -12.59
CA MET A 74 -9.22 -7.92 -11.75
C MET A 74 -7.85 -7.58 -12.36
N ASP A 75 -7.14 -8.57 -12.89
CA ASP A 75 -5.79 -8.37 -13.41
C ASP A 75 -5.78 -7.42 -14.63
N GLU A 76 -6.74 -7.58 -15.54
CA GLU A 76 -6.89 -6.72 -16.71
C GLU A 76 -7.30 -5.30 -16.32
N LEU A 77 -8.22 -5.14 -15.37
CA LEU A 77 -8.58 -3.83 -14.83
C LEU A 77 -7.35 -3.14 -14.23
N LEU A 78 -6.56 -3.84 -13.41
CA LEU A 78 -5.36 -3.27 -12.80
C LEU A 78 -4.32 -2.86 -13.86
N LYS A 79 -4.10 -3.67 -14.91
CA LYS A 79 -3.22 -3.31 -16.03
C LYS A 79 -3.71 -2.06 -16.76
N PHE A 80 -5.03 -1.94 -16.97
CA PHE A 80 -5.63 -0.74 -17.54
C PHE A 80 -5.39 0.49 -16.65
N LEU A 81 -5.59 0.38 -15.33
CA LEU A 81 -5.36 1.49 -14.41
C LEU A 81 -3.89 1.91 -14.39
N LEU A 82 -2.97 0.94 -14.31
CA LEU A 82 -1.53 1.19 -14.37
C LEU A 82 -1.11 1.85 -15.69
N ASN A 83 -1.70 1.42 -16.81
CA ASN A 83 -1.53 2.08 -18.10
C ASN A 83 -1.98 3.56 -18.03
N ARG A 84 -3.17 3.83 -17.50
CA ARG A 84 -3.72 5.20 -17.38
C ARG A 84 -2.94 6.09 -16.41
N PHE A 85 -2.30 5.50 -15.40
CA PHE A 85 -1.35 6.20 -14.53
C PHE A 85 0.04 6.39 -15.14
N GLY A 86 0.32 5.79 -16.30
CA GLY A 86 1.60 5.90 -16.99
C GLY A 86 2.71 5.03 -16.37
N TYR A 87 2.35 3.86 -15.83
CA TYR A 87 3.33 2.89 -15.36
C TYR A 87 4.03 2.22 -16.54
N SER A 88 5.36 2.22 -16.54
CA SER A 88 6.17 1.86 -17.72
C SER A 88 6.01 0.41 -18.17
N GLU A 89 5.75 -0.52 -17.23
CA GLU A 89 5.56 -1.94 -17.57
C GLU A 89 4.15 -2.23 -18.13
N CYS A 90 3.25 -1.25 -18.12
CA CYS A 90 1.90 -1.35 -18.65
C CYS A 90 1.66 -0.29 -19.74
N ARG A 91 2.68 0.07 -20.53
CA ARG A 91 2.54 1.05 -21.63
C ARG A 91 1.55 0.61 -22.71
N ASP A 92 1.58 -0.67 -23.03
CA ASP A 92 0.65 -1.27 -23.98
C ASP A 92 -0.40 -2.09 -23.22
N LEU A 93 -1.67 -1.92 -23.62
CA LEU A 93 -2.75 -2.74 -23.07
C LEU A 93 -2.65 -4.16 -23.65
N PRO A 94 -2.80 -5.22 -22.83
CA PRO A 94 -2.88 -6.59 -23.32
C PRO A 94 -3.94 -6.77 -24.41
N PRO A 95 -3.73 -7.66 -25.41
CA PRO A 95 -4.70 -7.90 -26.48
C PRO A 95 -6.11 -8.33 -26.00
N LEU A 96 -6.18 -8.90 -24.79
CA LEU A 96 -7.45 -9.28 -24.15
C LEU A 96 -8.31 -8.05 -23.79
N ILE A 97 -7.68 -6.90 -23.56
CA ILE A 97 -8.38 -5.64 -23.26
C ILE A 97 -8.82 -4.99 -24.58
N LYS A 98 -10.09 -5.18 -24.90
CA LYS A 98 -10.73 -4.64 -26.11
C LYS A 98 -11.20 -3.21 -25.89
N LYS A 99 -11.51 -2.52 -26.99
CA LYS A 99 -11.99 -1.12 -27.00
C LYS A 99 -13.17 -0.88 -26.05
N HIS A 100 -14.17 -1.76 -26.03
CA HIS A 100 -15.35 -1.59 -25.18
C HIS A 100 -15.05 -1.77 -23.68
N HIS A 101 -14.02 -2.55 -23.31
CA HIS A 101 -13.55 -2.61 -21.91
C HIS A 101 -12.98 -1.26 -21.49
N VAL A 102 -12.14 -0.68 -22.35
CA VAL A 102 -11.51 0.63 -22.13
C VAL A 102 -12.58 1.71 -21.97
N GLU A 103 -13.52 1.81 -22.91
CA GLU A 103 -14.59 2.82 -22.87
C GLU A 103 -15.42 2.71 -21.59
N HIS A 104 -15.78 1.49 -21.18
CA HIS A 104 -16.51 1.26 -19.94
C HIS A 104 -15.71 1.66 -18.70
N TRP A 105 -14.44 1.24 -18.60
CA TRP A 105 -13.61 1.55 -17.44
C TRP A 105 -13.25 3.03 -17.35
N GLU A 106 -13.07 3.73 -18.47
CA GLU A 106 -12.90 5.19 -18.48
C GLU A 106 -14.15 5.93 -18.01
N ALA A 107 -15.34 5.43 -18.35
CA ALA A 107 -16.59 6.01 -17.92
C ALA A 107 -16.94 5.68 -16.46
N THR A 108 -16.47 4.53 -15.94
CA THR A 108 -16.92 3.99 -14.65
C THR A 108 -15.93 4.22 -13.52
N PHE A 109 -14.62 4.11 -13.77
CA PHE A 109 -13.62 4.25 -12.72
C PHE A 109 -13.29 5.73 -12.50
N ASP A 110 -13.92 6.33 -11.48
CA ASP A 110 -13.60 7.70 -11.08
C ASP A 110 -12.41 7.74 -10.10
N VAL A 111 -11.29 8.26 -10.58
CA VAL A 111 -10.06 8.47 -9.79
C VAL A 111 -10.29 9.39 -8.60
N ALA A 112 -11.14 10.42 -8.73
CA ALA A 112 -11.42 11.34 -7.63
C ALA A 112 -12.14 10.62 -6.49
N THR A 113 -13.17 9.84 -6.83
CA THR A 113 -13.84 8.95 -5.89
C THR A 113 -12.82 8.01 -5.23
N ALA A 114 -12.00 7.28 -6.00
CA ALA A 114 -11.01 6.35 -5.46
C ALA A 114 -10.07 6.98 -4.43
N ILE A 115 -9.51 8.17 -4.73
CA ILE A 115 -8.63 8.91 -3.81
C ILE A 115 -9.40 9.34 -2.56
N SER A 116 -10.64 9.79 -2.68
CA SER A 116 -11.44 10.27 -1.54
C SER A 116 -11.87 9.17 -0.56
N LEU A 117 -11.69 7.89 -0.89
CA LEU A 117 -12.08 6.78 -0.03
C LEU A 117 -11.13 6.55 1.16
N ASP A 118 -9.89 7.06 1.08
CA ASP A 118 -8.84 6.89 2.08
C ASP A 118 -8.72 5.42 2.57
N ARG A 119 -8.69 4.47 1.65
CA ARG A 119 -8.64 3.03 1.98
C ARG A 119 -8.03 2.23 0.84
N ASP A 120 -7.67 0.99 1.14
CA ASP A 120 -7.33 0.02 0.09
C ASP A 120 -8.54 -0.22 -0.82
N VAL A 121 -8.39 0.09 -2.10
CA VAL A 121 -9.50 0.03 -3.07
C VAL A 121 -9.77 -1.40 -3.54
N PHE A 122 -8.76 -2.28 -3.55
CA PHE A 122 -8.82 -3.56 -4.27
C PHE A 122 -8.79 -4.79 -3.38
N GLY A 123 -8.19 -4.73 -2.19
CA GLY A 123 -7.96 -5.93 -1.38
C GLY A 123 -9.26 -6.67 -1.02
N ASP A 124 -10.29 -5.97 -0.55
CA ASP A 124 -11.53 -6.64 -0.15
C ASP A 124 -12.31 -7.17 -1.37
N ALA A 125 -12.34 -6.41 -2.47
CA ALA A 125 -12.94 -6.86 -3.73
C ALA A 125 -12.23 -8.11 -4.29
N TYR A 126 -10.89 -8.15 -4.21
CA TYR A 126 -10.11 -9.31 -4.66
C TYR A 126 -10.31 -10.53 -3.76
N SER A 127 -10.40 -10.33 -2.44
CA SER A 127 -10.75 -11.40 -1.49
C SER A 127 -12.11 -12.01 -1.81
N ASP A 128 -13.12 -11.18 -2.10
CA ASP A 128 -14.46 -11.63 -2.52
C ASP A 128 -14.42 -12.43 -3.84
N CYS A 129 -13.61 -12.02 -4.81
CA CYS A 129 -13.42 -12.76 -6.06
C CYS A 129 -12.75 -14.13 -5.83
N MET A 130 -11.76 -14.21 -4.95
CA MET A 130 -11.03 -15.44 -4.65
C MET A 130 -11.83 -16.40 -3.76
N GLY A 131 -12.77 -15.88 -2.96
CA GLY A 131 -13.67 -16.68 -2.13
C GLY A 131 -14.83 -17.35 -2.87
N LYS A 132 -15.14 -16.93 -4.11
CA LYS A 132 -16.26 -17.47 -4.91
C LYS A 132 -15.76 -18.42 -6.00
N GLY A 133 -15.96 -19.74 -5.84
CA GLY A 133 -15.79 -20.76 -6.91
C GLY A 133 -14.84 -21.92 -6.57
N LEU A 134 -14.61 -22.82 -7.55
CA LEU A 134 -13.83 -24.07 -7.44
C LEU A 134 -12.34 -23.89 -7.06
N ARG A 135 -11.87 -22.64 -6.98
CA ARG A 135 -10.52 -22.21 -6.53
C ARG A 135 -10.48 -21.78 -5.06
N SER A 136 -11.50 -22.14 -4.28
CA SER A 136 -11.70 -21.80 -2.86
C SER A 136 -10.62 -22.29 -1.88
N GLY A 137 -9.41 -22.65 -2.35
CA GLY A 137 -8.30 -23.15 -1.55
C GLY A 137 -7.01 -22.34 -1.62
N THR A 138 -6.90 -21.32 -2.50
CA THR A 138 -5.66 -20.51 -2.61
C THR A 138 -5.72 -19.17 -1.85
N GLY A 139 -6.83 -18.91 -1.14
CA GLY A 139 -7.04 -17.90 -0.09
C GLY A 139 -6.22 -16.60 -0.15
N TYR A 140 -6.84 -15.50 -0.60
CA TYR A 140 -6.34 -14.15 -0.35
C TYR A 140 -7.12 -13.52 0.81
N PHE A 141 -6.42 -13.20 1.90
CA PHE A 141 -7.00 -12.61 3.11
C PHE A 141 -6.25 -11.32 3.44
N PRO A 142 -6.81 -10.15 3.09
CA PRO A 142 -6.14 -8.91 3.39
C PRO A 142 -6.22 -8.62 4.90
N THR A 143 -5.09 -8.23 5.50
CA THR A 143 -5.05 -7.80 6.90
C THR A 143 -6.00 -6.61 7.10
N PRO A 144 -6.91 -6.60 8.09
CA PRO A 144 -7.77 -5.44 8.34
C PRO A 144 -6.97 -4.15 8.54
N ILE A 145 -7.42 -3.01 8.00
CA ILE A 145 -6.59 -1.78 8.01
C ILE A 145 -6.33 -1.28 9.43
N SER A 146 -7.26 -1.55 10.36
CA SER A 146 -7.10 -1.27 11.79
C SER A 146 -5.90 -2.02 12.40
N VAL A 147 -5.69 -3.28 12.01
CA VAL A 147 -4.52 -4.08 12.41
C VAL A 147 -3.26 -3.53 11.73
N CYS A 148 -3.34 -3.16 10.45
CA CYS A 148 -2.21 -2.53 9.75
C CYS A 148 -1.76 -1.23 10.43
N ARG A 149 -2.71 -0.40 10.85
CA ARG A 149 -2.45 0.85 11.58
C ARG A 149 -1.81 0.56 12.93
N LEU A 150 -2.34 -0.40 13.69
CA LEU A 150 -1.74 -0.82 14.96
C LEU A 150 -0.28 -1.25 14.79
N ILE A 151 0.01 -2.09 13.79
CA ILE A 151 1.37 -2.56 13.51
C ILE A 151 2.29 -1.39 13.13
N ALA A 152 1.85 -0.49 12.25
CA ALA A 152 2.61 0.70 11.88
C ALA A 152 2.86 1.61 13.11
N ASP A 153 1.86 1.77 13.97
CA ASP A 153 1.96 2.59 15.18
C ASP A 153 2.96 2.03 16.19
N MET A 154 3.00 0.70 16.35
CA MET A 154 3.92 -0.01 17.23
C MET A 154 5.35 -0.10 16.69
N THR A 155 5.53 -0.17 15.37
CA THR A 155 6.84 -0.42 14.75
C THR A 155 7.56 0.85 14.28
N LEU A 156 6.80 1.92 14.02
CA LEU A 156 7.33 3.20 13.51
C LEU A 156 7.12 4.30 14.56
N THR A 157 7.59 4.07 15.79
CA THR A 157 7.29 4.85 17.01
C THR A 157 7.78 6.30 16.96
N GLN A 158 8.69 6.64 16.06
CA GLN A 158 9.07 8.03 15.75
C GLN A 158 8.84 8.28 14.26
N ALA A 159 8.27 9.44 13.92
CA ALA A 159 8.08 9.89 12.55
C ALA A 159 9.45 10.19 11.91
N ASP A 160 10.15 9.12 11.54
CA ASP A 160 11.37 9.18 10.78
C ASP A 160 11.04 8.82 9.32
N LEU A 161 10.82 9.85 8.51
CA LEU A 161 10.57 9.72 7.07
C LEU A 161 11.67 8.92 6.36
N PHE A 162 12.86 8.78 6.96
CA PHE A 162 13.98 8.05 6.41
C PHE A 162 14.04 6.59 6.84
N SER A 163 13.20 6.13 7.77
CA SER A 163 13.12 4.72 8.13
C SER A 163 12.72 3.87 6.93
N THR A 164 13.30 2.68 6.80
CA THR A 164 12.97 1.73 5.72
C THR A 164 11.91 0.75 6.21
N VAL A 165 10.87 0.53 5.40
CA VAL A 165 9.83 -0.46 5.65
C VAL A 165 9.82 -1.47 4.51
N HIS A 166 9.77 -2.75 4.86
CA HIS A 166 9.71 -3.85 3.91
C HIS A 166 8.57 -4.80 4.28
N ASP A 167 7.69 -5.08 3.32
CA ASP A 167 6.62 -6.08 3.46
C ASP A 167 6.88 -7.28 2.53
N PRO A 168 7.30 -8.44 3.05
CA PRO A 168 7.64 -9.61 2.23
C PRO A 168 6.42 -10.35 1.64
N CYS A 169 5.21 -9.98 2.06
CA CYS A 169 3.95 -10.56 1.58
C CYS A 169 2.93 -9.43 1.38
N VAL A 170 3.25 -8.51 0.47
CA VAL A 170 2.65 -7.17 0.44
C VAL A 170 1.16 -7.16 0.11
N GLY A 171 0.63 -8.21 -0.55
CA GLY A 171 -0.78 -8.29 -0.89
C GLY A 171 -1.22 -7.08 -1.73
N SER A 172 -2.24 -6.36 -1.30
CA SER A 172 -2.69 -5.12 -1.97
C SER A 172 -1.88 -3.88 -1.57
N GLY A 173 -0.82 -4.02 -0.77
CA GLY A 173 -0.07 -2.91 -0.20
C GLY A 173 -0.70 -2.31 1.05
N ARG A 174 -1.78 -2.92 1.57
CA ARG A 174 -2.54 -2.40 2.70
C ARG A 174 -1.69 -2.17 3.95
N MET A 175 -0.64 -2.96 4.18
CA MET A 175 0.29 -2.72 5.28
C MET A 175 1.19 -1.50 5.05
N LEU A 176 1.61 -1.30 3.80
CA LEU A 176 2.43 -0.15 3.41
C LEU A 176 1.63 1.16 3.43
N LEU A 177 0.30 1.11 3.31
CA LEU A 177 -0.54 2.31 3.34
C LEU A 177 -0.39 3.09 4.67
N PRO A 178 -0.67 2.54 5.87
CA PRO A 178 -0.38 3.26 7.12
C PRO A 178 1.10 3.57 7.31
N ALA A 179 2.02 2.68 6.92
CA ALA A 179 3.45 2.93 7.01
C ALA A 179 3.89 4.15 6.17
N SER A 180 3.21 4.40 5.05
CA SER A 180 3.47 5.53 4.15
C SER A 180 3.23 6.90 4.79
N ASN A 181 2.45 6.98 5.88
CA ASN A 181 2.32 8.20 6.68
C ASN A 181 3.63 8.59 7.39
N ARG A 182 4.52 7.60 7.62
CA ARG A 182 5.68 7.72 8.50
C ARG A 182 7.02 7.50 7.81
N SER A 183 7.03 6.87 6.62
CA SER A 183 8.24 6.54 5.87
C SER A 183 8.10 6.82 4.38
N LEU A 184 9.20 7.31 3.79
CA LEU A 184 9.37 7.46 2.34
C LEU A 184 10.01 6.23 1.68
N PHE A 185 10.70 5.38 2.44
CA PHE A 185 11.45 4.23 1.92
C PHE A 185 10.67 2.94 2.14
N LEU A 186 9.67 2.74 1.29
CA LEU A 186 8.78 1.59 1.32
C LEU A 186 9.18 0.59 0.24
N SER A 187 9.11 -0.69 0.55
CA SER A 187 9.30 -1.78 -0.40
C SER A 187 8.39 -2.94 -0.05
N GLY A 188 7.99 -3.71 -1.04
CA GLY A 188 7.22 -4.91 -0.82
C GLY A 188 7.45 -5.94 -1.92
N MET A 189 7.17 -7.19 -1.59
CA MET A 189 7.20 -8.30 -2.54
C MET A 189 6.01 -9.22 -2.29
N ASP A 190 5.58 -9.93 -3.33
CA ASP A 190 4.52 -10.90 -3.29
C ASP A 190 4.77 -11.93 -4.40
N VAL A 191 4.37 -13.18 -4.16
CA VAL A 191 4.45 -14.24 -5.17
C VAL A 191 3.40 -14.06 -6.25
N ASN A 192 2.28 -13.41 -5.93
CA ASN A 192 1.17 -13.20 -6.84
C ASN A 192 1.31 -11.85 -7.57
N PRO A 193 1.47 -11.84 -8.91
CA PRO A 193 1.58 -10.60 -9.67
C PRO A 193 0.35 -9.69 -9.58
N VAL A 194 -0.85 -10.25 -9.33
CA VAL A 194 -2.07 -9.44 -9.13
C VAL A 194 -1.95 -8.60 -7.86
N CYS A 195 -1.38 -9.17 -6.78
CA CYS A 195 -1.07 -8.46 -5.54
C CYS A 195 -0.11 -7.30 -5.79
N ILE A 196 0.98 -7.54 -6.53
CA ILE A 196 1.92 -6.48 -6.92
C ILE A 196 1.21 -5.35 -7.68
N ARG A 197 0.33 -5.66 -8.62
CA ARG A 197 -0.43 -4.64 -9.36
C ARG A 197 -1.42 -3.88 -8.48
N MET A 198 -2.12 -4.55 -7.57
CA MET A 198 -2.97 -3.88 -6.57
C MET A 198 -2.14 -2.92 -5.70
N THR A 199 -0.97 -3.36 -5.23
CA THR A 199 -0.03 -2.54 -4.46
C THR A 199 0.40 -1.30 -5.25
N LEU A 200 0.74 -1.45 -6.52
CA LEU A 200 1.14 -0.34 -7.38
C LEU A 200 -0.01 0.63 -7.61
N VAL A 201 -1.23 0.15 -7.90
CA VAL A 201 -2.40 1.02 -8.08
C VAL A 201 -2.72 1.77 -6.78
N ASN A 202 -2.73 1.11 -5.63
CA ASN A 202 -2.88 1.79 -4.33
C ASN A 202 -1.74 2.79 -4.06
N GLY A 203 -0.52 2.48 -4.50
CA GLY A 203 0.61 3.41 -4.49
C GLY A 203 0.35 4.66 -5.34
N PHE A 204 -0.21 4.51 -6.55
CA PHE A 204 -0.63 5.64 -7.37
C PHE A 204 -1.75 6.47 -6.74
N LEU A 205 -2.69 5.85 -6.03
CA LEU A 205 -3.79 6.58 -5.41
C LEU A 205 -3.33 7.34 -4.14
N PHE A 206 -2.52 6.68 -3.30
CA PHE A 206 -2.31 7.15 -1.92
C PHE A 206 -0.84 7.34 -1.53
N ALA A 207 0.10 6.58 -2.09
CA ALA A 207 1.48 6.54 -1.60
C ALA A 207 2.49 6.59 -2.76
N PRO A 208 2.75 7.79 -3.32
CA PRO A 208 3.61 7.98 -4.49
C PRO A 208 5.00 7.33 -4.36
N GLN A 209 5.53 7.27 -3.13
CA GLN A 209 6.83 6.69 -2.83
C GLN A 209 6.92 5.17 -3.06
N ILE A 210 5.78 4.45 -3.11
CA ILE A 210 5.74 3.03 -3.46
C ILE A 210 6.04 2.84 -4.95
N VAL A 211 5.48 3.71 -5.79
CA VAL A 211 5.56 3.60 -7.26
C VAL A 211 6.78 4.31 -7.84
N ILE A 212 7.21 5.39 -7.19
CA ILE A 212 8.39 6.16 -7.57
C ILE A 212 9.25 6.28 -6.31
N PRO A 213 10.31 5.46 -6.14
CA PRO A 213 11.16 5.54 -4.97
C PRO A 213 11.78 6.94 -4.80
N PRO A 214 12.02 7.40 -3.56
CA PRO A 214 12.69 8.67 -3.32
C PRO A 214 14.09 8.69 -3.96
N PRO A 215 14.62 9.88 -4.28
CA PRO A 215 15.99 10.02 -4.79
C PRO A 215 16.99 9.34 -3.85
N ALA A 216 17.99 8.66 -4.43
CA ALA A 216 18.96 7.89 -3.65
C ALA A 216 19.77 8.78 -2.69
N GLU A 217 19.93 10.06 -3.03
CA GLU A 217 20.58 11.10 -2.25
C GLU A 217 19.87 11.34 -0.90
N LEU A 218 18.57 11.07 -0.82
CA LEU A 218 17.79 11.16 0.42
C LEU A 218 17.85 9.88 1.26
N ARG A 219 18.45 8.79 0.78
CA ARG A 219 18.51 7.55 1.58
C ARG A 219 19.31 7.78 2.85
N PRO A 220 18.87 7.25 4.00
CA PRO A 220 19.67 7.31 5.22
C PRO A 220 21.03 6.65 4.99
N GLN A 221 22.11 7.41 5.18
CA GLN A 221 23.48 6.95 4.89
C GLN A 221 23.97 5.85 5.84
N LYS A 222 23.28 5.59 6.96
CA LYS A 222 23.56 4.49 7.88
C LYS A 222 22.26 3.98 8.48
N SER A 223 21.99 2.69 8.34
CA SER A 223 21.08 2.01 9.27
C SER A 223 21.64 2.24 10.67
N ARG A 224 20.89 2.92 11.54
CA ARG A 224 21.19 2.88 12.97
C ARG A 224 21.08 1.41 13.35
N LYS A 225 22.22 0.72 13.48
CA LYS A 225 22.24 -0.55 14.21
C LYS A 225 21.70 -0.22 15.59
N VAL A 226 20.48 -0.69 15.89
CA VAL A 226 20.00 -0.75 17.26
C VAL A 226 20.90 -1.78 17.93
N VAL A 227 22.01 -1.32 18.50
CA VAL A 227 22.83 -2.13 19.38
C VAL A 227 22.02 -2.24 20.66
N ILE A 228 21.25 -3.31 20.79
CA ILE A 228 20.68 -3.69 22.08
C ILE A 228 21.90 -3.95 22.96
N PRO A 229 22.16 -3.15 24.01
CA PRO A 229 23.28 -3.40 24.90
C PRO A 229 23.12 -4.82 25.44
N ARG A 230 24.19 -5.60 25.43
CA ARG A 230 24.19 -7.01 25.89
C ARG A 230 23.58 -7.15 27.30
N ASN A 231 23.63 -6.08 28.09
CA ASN A 231 23.09 -5.98 29.45
C ASN A 231 21.54 -5.93 29.49
N THR A 232 20.88 -5.49 28.42
CA THR A 232 19.41 -5.45 28.34
C THR A 232 18.83 -6.84 28.11
N LEU A 233 19.49 -7.68 27.29
CA LEU A 233 19.10 -9.08 27.09
C LEU A 233 19.30 -9.90 28.38
N MET A 234 20.40 -9.66 29.11
CA MET A 234 20.68 -10.30 30.40
C MET A 234 19.65 -9.93 31.49
N ARG A 235 19.16 -8.69 31.50
CA ARG A 235 18.12 -8.25 32.45
C ARG A 235 16.76 -8.88 32.14
N LEU A 236 16.38 -8.94 30.87
CA LEU A 236 15.12 -9.58 30.45
C LEU A 236 15.12 -11.09 30.73
N SER A 237 16.27 -11.77 30.58
CA SER A 237 16.40 -13.18 30.96
C SER A 237 16.32 -13.40 32.47
N ALA A 238 16.91 -12.51 33.27
CA ALA A 238 16.86 -12.59 34.73
C ALA A 238 15.44 -12.33 35.27
N GLU A 239 14.73 -11.36 34.70
CA GLU A 239 13.33 -11.05 35.07
C GLU A 239 12.37 -12.19 34.69
N LEU A 240 12.64 -12.93 33.60
CA LEU A 240 11.86 -14.11 33.22
C LEU A 240 12.12 -15.33 34.12
N GLU A 241 13.34 -15.48 34.66
CA GLU A 241 13.69 -16.53 35.63
C GLU A 241 13.11 -16.27 37.03
N GLU A 242 13.00 -15.01 37.45
CA GLU A 242 12.37 -14.62 38.72
C GLU A 242 10.84 -14.84 38.70
N VAL A 243 10.18 -14.63 37.56
CA VAL A 243 8.74 -14.87 37.41
C VAL A 243 8.42 -16.38 37.39
N GLY A 244 9.36 -17.23 36.95
CA GLY A 244 9.21 -18.69 36.91
C GLY A 244 9.22 -19.40 38.27
N HIS A 245 9.71 -18.75 39.33
CA HIS A 245 9.84 -19.36 40.67
C HIS A 245 8.70 -18.96 41.64
N GLY A 246 7.73 -18.14 41.20
CA GLY A 246 6.69 -17.57 42.06
C GLY A 246 5.34 -18.31 42.13
N SER A 247 5.10 -19.34 41.32
CA SER A 247 3.81 -20.05 41.36
C SER A 247 3.94 -21.51 40.96
N THR A 248 3.77 -22.44 41.91
CA THR A 248 2.59 -23.34 41.98
C THR A 248 2.78 -24.39 43.09
N THR A 249 2.23 -24.15 44.28
CA THR A 249 1.68 -25.22 45.14
C THR A 249 0.61 -24.64 46.06
N ARG A 250 -0.62 -24.50 45.57
CA ARG A 250 -1.81 -24.52 46.43
C ARG A 250 -2.44 -25.89 46.31
N ARG A 251 -2.39 -26.64 47.40
CA ARG A 251 -3.06 -27.92 47.61
C ARG A 251 -4.57 -27.77 47.37
N PHE A 252 -5.13 -28.60 46.51
CA PHE A 252 -6.53 -28.96 46.59
C PHE A 252 -6.73 -29.83 47.84
N GLN A 253 -7.48 -29.32 48.82
CA GLN A 253 -8.10 -30.16 49.85
C GLN A 253 -9.42 -30.67 49.29
N SER A 254 -9.54 -31.99 49.20
CA SER A 254 -10.76 -32.72 48.89
C SER A 254 -11.73 -32.64 50.07
N ALA A 255 -12.97 -32.25 49.80
CA ALA A 255 -14.09 -32.51 50.69
C ALA A 255 -14.61 -33.93 50.42
N HIS A 256 -14.50 -34.77 51.46
CA HIS A 256 -15.26 -35.97 51.84
C HIS A 256 -14.36 -37.06 52.39
#